data_AF-K0T1M7-F1
#
_entry.id   AF-K0T1M7-F1
#
_cell.length_a   1.000
_cell.length_b   1.000
_cell.length_c   1.000
_cell.angle_alpha   90.00
_cell.angle_beta   90.00
_cell.angle_gamma   90.00
#
_symmetry.space_group_name_H-M   'P 1'
#
loop_
_entity.id
_entity.type
_entity.pdbx_description
1 polymer ?
#
loop_
_entity_poly.entity_id
_entity_poly.type
_entity_poly.pdbx_seq_one_letter_code
_entity_poly.pdbx_strand_id
1 'polypeptide(L)'
;MTRLFAVSASRASPLAVGCSAHHWRRHRRRNREAAQRLVGDTSYVTARICLRPRCAGIGRGLEDVLLSRRACVPFRTPTFLKARRPGSQSDKKRWGGRRQYVRNMQKNTVFRIFLMRRYGLEYLKSGSICDVAGGKGALSWELTNLSGIKDCVVIDPRPLNLTLEQSKWKKGLFEPKRFGPVFSKWYPACFEGCKDTTPTAPKHIRSFFDASSFTDFVTARDASAVARTNAIFECELKRAGQTKWTAKGLQHEDGTTDEADEEPEPTTPCVSTQSTEITDPREAREILENCKVVVGLHPDQAAGHIVDFAASRGIPWCVVPCCVYFDFQDFSQRKLKSGKSVKSFDDLCQWLLEKDPRAKMETLELEGKNKVIYTLP
;
A
#
# COMPACT_ATOMS: atom_id res chain seq x y z
N MET A 1 -1.35 71.43 30.17
CA MET A 1 -0.47 72.08 29.17
C MET A 1 -0.39 71.14 27.96
N THR A 2 -1.23 71.33 26.92
CA THR A 2 -0.88 71.90 25.59
C THR A 2 0.16 71.03 24.84
N ARG A 3 0.02 70.51 23.60
CA ARG A 3 -0.86 70.64 22.40
C ARG A 3 -0.75 69.30 21.62
N LEU A 4 -1.80 68.69 21.05
CA LEU A 4 -2.34 68.82 19.68
C LEU A 4 -1.35 69.24 18.57
N PHE A 5 -1.13 68.38 17.56
CA PHE A 5 -1.05 68.77 16.14
C PHE A 5 -1.35 67.58 15.23
N ALA A 6 -2.24 67.83 14.26
CA ALA A 6 -2.57 66.99 13.11
C ALA A 6 -2.23 67.77 11.83
N VAL A 7 -1.71 67.10 10.79
CA VAL A 7 -1.68 67.50 9.34
C VAL A 7 -1.42 66.20 8.55
N SER A 8 -2.38 65.59 7.83
CA SER A 8 -2.90 65.84 6.47
C SER A 8 -2.01 65.42 5.28
N ALA A 9 -2.50 64.38 4.58
CA ALA A 9 -2.60 64.14 3.12
C ALA A 9 -1.38 64.18 2.18
N SER A 10 -1.19 63.09 1.42
CA SER A 10 -1.11 63.17 -0.05
C SER A 10 -1.53 61.85 -0.74
N ARG A 11 -2.19 62.02 -1.88
CA ARG A 11 -2.78 61.02 -2.78
C ARG A 11 -1.72 60.43 -3.72
N ALA A 12 -1.89 59.16 -4.13
CA ALA A 12 -1.53 58.72 -5.48
C ALA A 12 -2.37 57.50 -5.90
N SER A 13 -3.23 57.70 -6.89
CA SER A 13 -3.78 56.66 -7.76
C SER A 13 -2.73 56.25 -8.81
N PRO A 14 -2.84 55.08 -9.46
CA PRO A 14 -3.57 54.98 -10.76
C PRO A 14 -4.40 53.67 -10.86
N LEU A 15 -5.60 53.64 -11.47
CA LEU A 15 -5.92 53.56 -12.92
C LEU A 15 -4.98 52.59 -13.68
N ALA A 16 -5.38 51.72 -14.61
CA ALA A 16 -6.64 51.14 -15.10
C ALA A 16 -6.19 50.13 -16.18
N VAL A 17 -6.93 49.03 -16.31
CA VAL A 17 -7.36 48.38 -17.58
C VAL A 17 -6.33 48.19 -18.73
N GLY A 18 -6.15 46.91 -19.09
CA GLY A 18 -6.12 46.47 -20.49
C GLY A 18 -4.77 46.07 -21.06
N CYS A 19 -4.61 44.80 -21.41
CA CYS A 19 -3.84 44.48 -22.61
C CYS A 19 -4.34 43.19 -23.28
N SER A 20 -4.73 43.38 -24.54
CA SER A 20 -5.23 42.41 -25.50
C SER A 20 -4.13 41.48 -26.02
N ALA A 21 -4.58 40.35 -26.55
CA ALA A 21 -3.85 39.45 -27.42
C ALA A 21 -3.04 40.17 -28.52
N HIS A 22 -1.78 39.78 -28.70
CA HIS A 22 -1.07 39.63 -29.98
C HIS A 22 0.42 39.30 -29.76
N HIS A 23 0.78 38.03 -29.62
CA HIS A 23 2.10 37.54 -30.03
C HIS A 23 2.12 36.02 -30.28
N TRP A 24 1.56 35.63 -31.43
CA TRP A 24 1.95 34.42 -32.14
C TRP A 24 2.89 34.84 -33.25
N ARG A 25 4.14 34.34 -33.26
CA ARG A 25 4.86 33.92 -34.49
C ARG A 25 6.24 33.35 -34.13
N ARG A 26 6.56 32.22 -34.78
CA ARG A 26 7.85 31.49 -34.85
C ARG A 26 8.16 30.49 -33.72
N HIS A 27 7.54 29.32 -33.77
CA HIS A 27 8.25 28.05 -34.03
C HIS A 27 7.28 26.86 -33.88
N ARG A 28 6.88 26.30 -35.04
CA ARG A 28 6.43 24.91 -35.31
C ARG A 28 5.49 24.91 -36.52
N ARG A 29 6.08 25.29 -37.66
CA ARG A 29 5.58 25.01 -39.00
C ARG A 29 6.53 23.95 -39.55
N ARG A 30 6.14 22.68 -39.47
CA ARG A 30 6.56 21.53 -40.30
C ARG A 30 5.93 20.25 -39.73
N ASN A 31 5.36 19.45 -40.61
CA ASN A 31 4.62 18.19 -40.40
C ASN A 31 3.12 18.27 -40.12
N ARG A 32 2.43 19.10 -40.92
CA ARG A 32 1.02 18.89 -41.31
C ARG A 32 0.86 19.14 -42.81
N GLU A 33 1.55 18.35 -43.62
CA GLU A 33 1.35 18.25 -45.07
C GLU A 33 1.55 16.78 -45.48
N ALA A 34 0.54 15.96 -45.22
CA ALA A 34 0.36 14.63 -45.82
C ALA A 34 -1.09 14.15 -45.62
N ALA A 35 -2.07 15.03 -45.86
CA ALA A 35 -3.48 14.67 -45.85
C ALA A 35 -4.26 15.66 -46.71
N GLN A 36 -4.30 15.42 -48.02
CA GLN A 36 -5.41 15.74 -48.94
C GLN A 36 -4.97 15.54 -50.40
N ARG A 37 -5.45 14.44 -50.98
CA ARG A 37 -5.62 14.05 -52.40
C ARG A 37 -5.84 12.54 -52.30
N LEU A 38 -7.05 12.00 -52.34
CA LEU A 38 -7.95 11.97 -53.48
C LEU A 38 -9.41 11.76 -53.03
N VAL A 39 -10.32 12.43 -53.72
CA VAL A 39 -11.77 12.22 -53.73
C VAL A 39 -12.10 11.09 -54.70
N GLY A 40 -13.11 10.27 -54.43
CA GLY A 40 -13.70 9.38 -55.43
C GLY A 40 -14.47 8.16 -54.92
N ASP A 41 -15.68 8.41 -54.41
CA ASP A 41 -16.95 7.66 -54.57
C ASP A 41 -17.11 6.12 -54.50
N THR A 42 -18.20 5.77 -53.79
CA THR A 42 -19.18 4.68 -53.97
C THR A 42 -18.79 3.20 -53.74
N SER A 43 -19.39 2.58 -52.71
CA SER A 43 -20.60 1.72 -52.82
C SER A 43 -20.72 0.68 -51.68
N TYR A 44 -21.98 0.38 -51.36
CA TYR A 44 -22.59 -0.70 -50.56
C TYR A 44 -21.74 -1.98 -50.33
N VAL A 45 -21.84 -2.72 -49.21
CA VAL A 45 -22.91 -3.70 -48.94
C VAL A 45 -22.83 -4.21 -47.49
N THR A 46 -24.01 -4.39 -46.88
CA THR A 46 -24.32 -5.12 -45.65
C THR A 46 -24.37 -6.65 -45.85
N ALA A 47 -23.89 -7.45 -44.88
CA ALA A 47 -24.32 -8.85 -44.69
C ALA A 47 -24.00 -9.29 -43.25
N ARG A 48 -24.98 -9.40 -42.34
CA ARG A 48 -26.01 -10.45 -42.12
C ARG A 48 -25.49 -11.78 -41.55
N ILE A 49 -25.95 -11.97 -40.31
CA ILE A 49 -26.22 -13.20 -39.56
C ILE A 49 -26.86 -14.28 -40.45
N CYS A 50 -26.44 -15.53 -40.29
CA CYS A 50 -27.18 -16.71 -40.76
C CYS A 50 -27.33 -17.74 -39.63
N LEU A 51 -28.59 -18.05 -39.30
CA LEU A 51 -29.06 -19.17 -38.50
C LEU A 51 -29.36 -20.37 -39.42
N ARG A 52 -29.03 -21.58 -38.93
CA ARG A 52 -29.51 -22.99 -39.16
C ARG A 52 -30.64 -23.26 -40.20
N PRO A 53 -30.93 -24.52 -40.70
CA PRO A 53 -30.79 -25.84 -40.02
C PRO A 53 -30.60 -27.16 -40.88
N ARG A 54 -30.39 -28.28 -40.13
CA ARG A 54 -30.81 -29.71 -40.31
C ARG A 54 -30.44 -30.56 -41.55
N CYS A 55 -29.90 -31.77 -41.28
CA CYS A 55 -30.40 -33.12 -41.65
C CYS A 55 -29.46 -34.18 -41.00
N ALA A 56 -29.90 -35.06 -40.07
CA ALA A 56 -30.33 -36.46 -40.27
C ALA A 56 -29.26 -37.34 -40.96
N GLY A 57 -28.75 -38.48 -40.43
CA GLY A 57 -29.02 -39.31 -39.26
C GLY A 57 -28.12 -40.57 -39.29
N ILE A 58 -28.38 -41.52 -38.37
CA ILE A 58 -27.87 -42.92 -38.31
C ILE A 58 -26.38 -43.05 -37.89
N GLY A 59 -25.92 -43.86 -36.92
CA GLY A 59 -26.45 -44.88 -36.02
C GLY A 59 -25.28 -45.82 -35.62
N ARG A 60 -25.18 -46.21 -34.32
CA ARG A 60 -24.42 -47.36 -33.70
C ARG A 60 -22.91 -47.47 -34.05
N GLY A 61 -21.93 -47.62 -33.17
CA GLY A 61 -21.79 -48.44 -31.97
C GLY A 61 -20.47 -49.25 -32.08
N LEU A 62 -19.80 -49.49 -30.95
CA LEU A 62 -18.70 -50.43 -30.68
C LEU A 62 -17.21 -50.05 -30.92
N GLU A 63 -16.40 -50.76 -30.13
CA GLU A 63 -15.09 -50.49 -29.56
C GLU A 63 -13.87 -50.92 -30.41
N ASP A 64 -12.71 -50.49 -29.91
CA ASP A 64 -11.37 -51.10 -29.97
C ASP A 64 -10.37 -50.89 -31.12
N VAL A 65 -9.27 -50.20 -30.74
CA VAL A 65 -7.86 -50.64 -30.79
C VAL A 65 -7.26 -50.99 -32.18
N LEU A 66 -6.46 -50.07 -32.75
CA LEU A 66 -5.00 -50.24 -32.96
C LEU A 66 -4.34 -49.09 -33.75
N LEU A 67 -3.07 -48.87 -33.38
CA LEU A 67 -2.03 -47.99 -33.90
C LEU A 67 -2.00 -47.76 -35.42
N SER A 68 -1.69 -46.52 -35.85
CA SER A 68 -0.50 -46.23 -36.68
C SER A 68 -0.25 -44.73 -36.90
N ARG A 69 0.88 -44.27 -36.34
CA ARG A 69 1.87 -43.30 -36.86
C ARG A 69 1.43 -42.33 -37.98
N ARG A 70 1.53 -41.02 -37.70
CA ARG A 70 2.29 -40.04 -38.53
C ARG A 70 2.52 -38.69 -37.81
N ALA A 71 3.80 -38.48 -37.47
CA ALA A 71 4.59 -37.25 -37.47
C ALA A 71 4.02 -35.95 -36.85
N CYS A 72 4.50 -35.64 -35.64
CA CYS A 72 4.67 -34.28 -35.15
C CYS A 72 5.83 -33.58 -35.87
N VAL A 73 5.63 -32.35 -36.34
CA VAL A 73 6.72 -31.40 -36.66
C VAL A 73 6.55 -30.20 -35.74
N PRO A 74 7.56 -29.82 -34.93
CA PRO A 74 7.44 -28.71 -33.98
C PRO A 74 7.79 -27.38 -34.65
N PHE A 75 6.91 -26.39 -34.55
CA PHE A 75 7.22 -25.01 -34.97
C PHE A 75 7.77 -24.20 -33.79
N ARG A 76 8.89 -23.53 -34.07
CA ARG A 76 9.85 -22.94 -33.14
C ARG A 76 9.34 -21.64 -32.50
N THR A 77 9.49 -21.53 -31.19
CA THR A 77 9.44 -20.26 -30.43
C THR A 77 10.76 -19.49 -30.59
N PRO A 78 10.76 -18.14 -30.72
CA PRO A 78 12.00 -17.37 -30.68
C PRO A 78 12.50 -17.28 -29.23
N THR A 79 13.51 -18.08 -28.91
CA THR A 79 14.30 -18.00 -27.68
C THR A 79 15.28 -16.82 -27.77
N PHE A 80 15.10 -15.81 -26.92
CA PHE A 80 16.18 -14.94 -26.47
C PHE A 80 16.37 -15.09 -24.96
N LEU A 81 16.69 -16.32 -24.54
CA LEU A 81 17.27 -16.60 -23.24
C LEU A 81 18.79 -16.45 -23.36
N LYS A 82 19.33 -15.32 -22.88
CA LYS A 82 20.77 -15.23 -22.58
C LYS A 82 21.08 -16.28 -21.52
N ALA A 83 21.86 -17.29 -21.90
CA ALA A 83 22.39 -18.30 -21.00
C ALA A 83 23.13 -17.62 -19.82
N ARG A 84 22.60 -17.78 -18.60
CA ARG A 84 23.33 -17.49 -17.37
C ARG A 84 24.31 -18.62 -17.12
N ARG A 85 25.61 -18.31 -17.07
CA ARG A 85 26.64 -19.23 -16.56
C ARG A 85 26.33 -19.57 -15.08
N PRO A 86 26.56 -20.80 -14.62
CA PRO A 86 26.36 -21.17 -13.23
C PRO A 86 27.41 -20.44 -12.38
N GLY A 87 26.97 -19.45 -11.61
CA GLY A 87 27.82 -18.71 -10.68
C GLY A 87 28.15 -19.55 -9.46
N SER A 88 29.44 -19.69 -9.18
CA SER A 88 30.01 -20.30 -7.99
C SER A 88 29.44 -19.70 -6.71
N GLN A 89 29.21 -20.56 -5.71
CA GLN A 89 28.93 -20.15 -4.35
C GLN A 89 30.06 -19.26 -3.80
N SER A 90 29.67 -18.25 -3.01
CA SER A 90 30.52 -17.36 -2.18
C SER A 90 30.98 -15.99 -2.73
N ASP A 91 30.09 -15.20 -3.34
CA ASP A 91 30.31 -13.73 -3.36
C ASP A 91 29.83 -13.10 -2.04
N LYS A 92 30.70 -13.14 -1.02
CA LYS A 92 30.58 -12.24 0.15
C LYS A 92 30.69 -10.81 -0.36
N LYS A 93 29.55 -10.11 -0.45
CA LYS A 93 29.51 -8.70 -0.88
C LYS A 93 30.40 -7.88 0.04
N ARG A 94 31.49 -7.36 -0.54
CA ARG A 94 32.42 -6.44 0.10
C ARG A 94 31.63 -5.23 0.63
N TRP A 95 31.82 -4.92 1.92
CA TRP A 95 31.31 -3.68 2.51
C TRP A 95 31.76 -2.49 1.64
N GLY A 96 30.81 -1.62 1.24
CA GLY A 96 31.07 -0.44 0.40
C GLY A 96 30.54 -0.48 -1.04
N GLY A 97 29.93 -1.59 -1.50
CA GLY A 97 29.22 -1.60 -2.79
C GLY A 97 27.92 -0.78 -2.73
N ARG A 98 27.65 0.07 -3.74
CA ARG A 98 26.35 0.75 -3.90
C ARG A 98 25.24 -0.30 -3.76
N ARG A 99 24.37 -0.16 -2.75
CA ARG A 99 23.20 -1.01 -2.59
C ARG A 99 22.42 -0.95 -3.91
N GLN A 100 22.21 -2.10 -4.56
CA GLN A 100 21.44 -2.18 -5.80
C GLN A 100 20.12 -1.45 -5.58
N TYR A 101 19.80 -0.49 -6.44
CA TYR A 101 18.55 0.27 -6.33
C TYR A 101 17.40 -0.65 -6.75
N VAL A 102 16.76 -1.25 -5.75
CA VAL A 102 15.61 -2.14 -5.90
C VAL A 102 14.39 -1.26 -6.17
N ARG A 103 13.81 -1.35 -7.38
CA ARG A 103 12.60 -0.61 -7.76
C ARG A 103 11.38 -1.31 -7.17
N ASN A 104 11.21 -1.19 -5.85
CA ASN A 104 10.07 -1.77 -5.11
C ASN A 104 8.77 -0.94 -5.32
N MET A 105 8.47 -0.57 -6.57
CA MET A 105 7.54 0.49 -6.96
C MET A 105 6.06 0.16 -6.68
N GLN A 106 5.73 -1.05 -6.23
CA GLN A 106 4.34 -1.51 -6.14
C GLN A 106 4.05 -2.43 -4.94
N LYS A 107 4.88 -2.40 -3.88
CA LYS A 107 4.70 -3.33 -2.75
C LYS A 107 3.32 -3.26 -2.09
N ASN A 108 2.80 -2.04 -1.95
CA ASN A 108 1.47 -1.80 -1.38
C ASN A 108 0.38 -2.38 -2.30
N THR A 109 0.48 -2.14 -3.61
CA THR A 109 -0.48 -2.67 -4.59
C THR A 109 -0.49 -4.20 -4.64
N VAL A 110 0.67 -4.85 -4.63
CA VAL A 110 0.76 -6.32 -4.61
C VAL A 110 0.12 -6.88 -3.34
N PHE A 111 0.42 -6.28 -2.18
CA PHE A 111 -0.17 -6.72 -0.92
C PHE A 111 -1.68 -6.44 -0.84
N ARG A 112 -2.14 -5.28 -1.32
CA ARG A 112 -3.56 -4.94 -1.46
C ARG A 112 -4.32 -5.96 -2.30
N ILE A 113 -3.78 -6.30 -3.48
CA ILE A 113 -4.36 -7.32 -4.37
C ILE A 113 -4.39 -8.67 -3.67
N PHE A 114 -3.33 -9.03 -2.95
CA PHE A 114 -3.31 -10.27 -2.17
C PHE A 114 -4.44 -10.32 -1.13
N LEU A 115 -4.64 -9.23 -0.36
CA LEU A 115 -5.75 -9.13 0.60
C LEU A 115 -7.10 -9.32 -0.10
N MET A 116 -7.35 -8.58 -1.19
CA MET A 116 -8.60 -8.71 -1.95
C MET A 116 -8.83 -10.12 -2.49
N ARG A 117 -7.77 -10.82 -2.91
CA ARG A 117 -7.85 -12.19 -3.43
C ARG A 117 -8.14 -13.23 -2.37
N ARG A 118 -7.55 -13.09 -1.18
CA ARG A 118 -7.62 -14.09 -0.12
C ARG A 118 -8.81 -13.90 0.80
N TYR A 119 -9.15 -12.65 1.11
CA TYR A 119 -10.22 -12.31 2.04
C TYR A 119 -11.53 -12.00 1.35
N GLY A 120 -11.47 -11.52 0.09
CA GLY A 120 -12.64 -11.05 -0.64
C GLY A 120 -13.01 -9.61 -0.28
N LEU A 121 -13.46 -8.84 -1.27
CA LEU A 121 -13.75 -7.42 -1.10
C LEU A 121 -14.90 -7.15 -0.12
N GLU A 122 -15.95 -7.98 -0.15
CA GLU A 122 -17.11 -7.83 0.74
C GLU A 122 -16.74 -8.04 2.21
N TYR A 123 -15.92 -9.05 2.50
CA TYR A 123 -15.40 -9.27 3.85
C TYR A 123 -14.57 -8.07 4.33
N LEU A 124 -13.64 -7.59 3.50
CA LEU A 124 -12.79 -6.45 3.82
C LEU A 124 -13.57 -5.14 4.01
N LYS A 125 -14.78 -5.02 3.45
CA LYS A 125 -15.69 -3.89 3.66
C LYS A 125 -16.66 -4.06 4.84
N SER A 126 -16.76 -5.27 5.41
CA SER A 126 -17.73 -5.59 6.47
C SER A 126 -17.36 -5.03 7.85
N GLY A 127 -16.17 -4.47 8.01
CA GLY A 127 -15.73 -3.80 9.23
C GLY A 127 -14.34 -3.19 9.05
N SER A 128 -13.71 -2.79 10.15
CA SER A 128 -12.45 -2.07 10.09
C SER A 128 -11.24 -2.97 9.81
N ILE A 129 -10.24 -2.40 9.14
CA ILE A 129 -8.93 -3.00 8.91
C ILE A 129 -7.90 -2.18 9.70
N CYS A 130 -7.13 -2.85 10.54
CA CYS A 130 -5.99 -2.21 11.22
C CYS A 130 -4.70 -2.46 10.44
N ASP A 131 -4.15 -1.42 9.82
CA ASP A 131 -2.84 -1.42 9.13
C ASP A 131 -1.75 -1.03 10.13
N VAL A 132 -1.22 -2.03 10.82
CA VAL A 132 -0.23 -1.88 11.89
C VAL A 132 1.16 -1.72 11.31
N ALA A 133 1.89 -0.73 11.83
CA ALA A 133 3.16 -0.27 11.30
C ALA A 133 3.04 0.14 9.81
N GLY A 134 1.91 0.76 9.46
CA GLY A 134 1.60 1.22 8.09
C GLY A 134 2.47 2.39 7.60
N GLY A 135 3.37 2.90 8.44
CA GLY A 135 4.31 3.98 8.14
C GLY A 135 3.60 5.23 7.67
N LYS A 136 3.93 5.66 6.44
CA LYS A 136 3.36 6.88 5.83
C LYS A 136 1.88 6.72 5.42
N GLY A 137 1.30 5.52 5.51
CA GLY A 137 -0.10 5.23 5.20
C GLY A 137 -0.40 4.84 3.75
N ALA A 138 0.61 4.47 2.96
CA ALA A 138 0.43 4.22 1.53
C ALA A 138 -0.46 2.99 1.23
N LEU A 139 -0.35 1.90 2.01
CA LEU A 139 -1.22 0.74 1.86
C LEU A 139 -2.68 1.10 2.17
N SER A 140 -2.92 1.68 3.35
CA SER A 140 -4.24 2.15 3.76
C SER A 140 -4.86 3.12 2.76
N TRP A 141 -4.08 4.06 2.23
CA TRP A 141 -4.54 4.99 1.19
C TRP A 141 -5.00 4.25 -0.08
N GLU A 142 -4.27 3.21 -0.52
CA GLU A 142 -4.67 2.41 -1.67
C GLU A 142 -5.93 1.56 -1.38
N LEU A 143 -6.05 0.98 -0.18
CA LEU A 143 -7.26 0.26 0.24
C LEU A 143 -8.49 1.19 0.24
N THR A 144 -8.35 2.41 0.75
CA THR A 144 -9.42 3.42 0.76
C THR A 144 -9.80 3.87 -0.66
N ASN A 145 -8.84 4.36 -1.43
CA ASN A 145 -9.14 5.08 -2.67
C ASN A 145 -9.26 4.18 -3.91
N LEU A 146 -8.60 3.02 -3.92
CA LEU A 146 -8.57 2.14 -5.09
C LEU A 146 -9.47 0.93 -4.90
N SER A 147 -9.58 0.41 -3.67
CA SER A 147 -10.45 -0.72 -3.35
C SER A 147 -11.81 -0.30 -2.75
N GLY A 148 -11.94 0.94 -2.26
CA GLY A 148 -13.18 1.46 -1.68
C GLY A 148 -13.44 0.95 -0.26
N ILE A 149 -12.38 0.56 0.46
CA ILE A 149 -12.46 0.12 1.86
C ILE A 149 -12.28 1.35 2.76
N LYS A 150 -13.38 1.91 3.24
CA LYS A 150 -13.37 3.20 3.94
C LYS A 150 -12.82 3.10 5.36
N ASP A 151 -13.06 1.98 6.04
CA ASP A 151 -12.71 1.79 7.45
C ASP A 151 -11.31 1.16 7.63
N CYS A 152 -10.33 1.63 6.86
CA CYS A 152 -8.94 1.24 7.03
C CYS A 152 -8.21 2.28 7.89
N VAL A 153 -7.61 1.82 8.99
CA VAL A 153 -6.98 2.66 10.01
C VAL A 153 -5.52 2.29 10.14
N VAL A 154 -4.64 3.27 9.92
CA VAL A 154 -3.20 3.12 10.14
C VAL A 154 -2.93 3.17 11.64
N ILE A 155 -2.12 2.25 12.15
CA ILE A 155 -1.60 2.34 13.52
C ILE A 155 -0.08 2.37 13.43
N ASP A 156 0.49 3.56 13.54
CA ASP A 156 1.93 3.79 13.45
C ASP A 156 2.32 5.06 14.22
N PRO A 157 3.42 5.08 14.98
CA PRO A 157 3.89 6.28 15.67
C PRO A 157 4.37 7.40 14.73
N ARG A 158 4.64 7.10 13.45
CA ARG A 158 5.00 8.09 12.43
C ARG A 158 3.77 8.87 11.98
N PRO A 159 3.89 10.18 11.75
CA PRO A 159 2.83 10.94 11.10
C PRO A 159 2.60 10.43 9.67
N LEU A 160 1.34 10.47 9.22
CA LEU A 160 1.02 10.17 7.83
C LEU A 160 1.73 11.14 6.88
N ASN A 161 2.17 10.61 5.72
CA ASN A 161 2.70 11.44 4.64
C ASN A 161 2.26 10.86 3.30
N LEU A 162 1.18 11.43 2.78
CA LEU A 162 0.50 10.96 1.56
C LEU A 162 0.90 11.75 0.31
N THR A 163 1.96 12.56 0.39
CA THR A 163 2.39 13.47 -0.69
C THR A 163 2.65 12.70 -1.99
N LEU A 164 3.28 11.52 -1.88
CA LEU A 164 3.60 10.68 -3.02
C LEU A 164 2.34 10.09 -3.65
N GLU A 165 1.44 9.55 -2.83
CA GLU A 165 0.17 8.94 -3.24
C GLU A 165 -0.74 9.98 -3.90
N GLN A 166 -0.87 11.16 -3.30
CA GLN A 166 -1.59 12.29 -3.87
C GLN A 166 -0.98 12.77 -5.20
N SER A 167 0.35 12.79 -5.31
CA SER A 167 1.04 13.11 -6.57
C SER A 167 0.72 12.08 -7.66
N LYS A 168 0.75 10.78 -7.31
CA LYS A 168 0.40 9.68 -8.24
C LYS A 168 -1.06 9.78 -8.69
N TRP A 169 -1.98 10.09 -7.77
CA TRP A 169 -3.40 10.30 -8.04
C TRP A 169 -3.63 11.43 -9.04
N LYS A 170 -3.11 12.64 -8.78
CA LYS A 170 -3.25 13.82 -9.66
C LYS A 170 -2.67 13.59 -11.06
N LYS A 171 -1.62 12.78 -11.17
CA LYS A 171 -1.01 12.37 -12.45
C LYS A 171 -1.81 11.28 -13.20
N GLY A 172 -2.92 10.82 -12.61
CA GLY A 172 -3.76 9.74 -13.14
C GLY A 172 -3.06 8.40 -13.19
N LEU A 173 -2.03 8.15 -12.37
CA LEU A 173 -1.26 6.89 -12.40
C LEU A 173 -2.07 5.67 -11.96
N PHE A 174 -3.20 5.89 -11.29
CA PHE A 174 -4.12 4.83 -10.84
C PHE A 174 -5.36 4.65 -11.74
N GLU A 175 -5.49 5.42 -12.82
CA GLU A 175 -6.66 5.33 -13.70
C GLU A 175 -6.74 3.96 -14.41
N PRO A 176 -7.94 3.33 -14.51
CA PRO A 176 -8.13 2.02 -15.13
C PRO A 176 -7.54 1.88 -16.54
N LYS A 177 -7.65 2.91 -17.40
CA LYS A 177 -7.10 2.93 -18.78
C LYS A 177 -5.61 2.61 -18.85
N ARG A 178 -4.84 2.83 -17.79
CA ARG A 178 -3.40 2.53 -17.75
C ARG A 178 -3.10 1.04 -17.57
N PHE A 179 -4.01 0.28 -16.98
CA PHE A 179 -3.78 -1.11 -16.62
C PHE A 179 -4.55 -2.10 -17.51
N GLY A 180 -5.48 -1.61 -18.31
CA GLY A 180 -6.30 -2.43 -19.19
C GLY A 180 -7.33 -3.30 -18.44
N PRO A 181 -8.10 -4.13 -19.15
CA PRO A 181 -9.23 -4.86 -18.58
C PRO A 181 -8.82 -5.92 -17.54
N VAL A 182 -7.62 -6.49 -17.65
CA VAL A 182 -7.16 -7.58 -16.76
C VAL A 182 -6.88 -7.07 -15.34
N PHE A 183 -6.30 -5.88 -15.22
CA PHE A 183 -5.85 -5.33 -13.94
C PHE A 183 -6.82 -4.31 -13.35
N SER A 184 -7.64 -3.65 -14.16
CA SER A 184 -8.65 -2.67 -13.70
C SER A 184 -9.65 -3.26 -12.70
N LYS A 185 -9.94 -4.57 -12.77
CA LYS A 185 -10.78 -5.27 -11.77
C LYS A 185 -10.27 -5.16 -10.32
N TRP A 186 -8.98 -4.90 -10.13
CA TRP A 186 -8.36 -4.70 -8.81
C TRP A 186 -8.41 -3.26 -8.30
N TYR A 187 -9.10 -2.39 -9.04
CA TYR A 187 -9.29 -0.97 -8.73
C TYR A 187 -10.79 -0.64 -8.73
N PRO A 188 -11.63 -1.40 -8.00
CA PRO A 188 -13.09 -1.27 -8.09
C PRO A 188 -13.63 0.10 -7.67
N ALA A 189 -12.84 0.92 -6.97
CA ALA A 189 -13.22 2.28 -6.57
C ALA A 189 -12.56 3.40 -7.41
N CYS A 190 -11.54 3.10 -8.25
CA CYS A 190 -11.03 4.10 -9.20
C CYS A 190 -11.75 3.94 -10.54
N PHE A 191 -12.30 5.03 -11.03
CA PHE A 191 -12.98 5.13 -12.32
C PHE A 191 -12.20 6.09 -13.25
N GLU A 192 -12.55 6.14 -14.53
CA GLU A 192 -11.94 7.11 -15.46
C GLU A 192 -12.21 8.53 -14.99
N GLY A 193 -11.15 9.35 -14.87
CA GLY A 193 -11.25 10.67 -14.27
C GLY A 193 -11.17 10.70 -12.74
N CYS A 194 -10.88 9.56 -12.05
CA CYS A 194 -10.69 9.56 -10.59
C CYS A 194 -9.63 10.61 -10.15
N LYS A 195 -8.62 10.89 -10.97
CA LYS A 195 -7.60 11.93 -10.76
C LYS A 195 -8.14 13.34 -10.52
N ASP A 196 -9.34 13.64 -11.01
CA ASP A 196 -9.96 14.96 -10.93
C ASP A 196 -10.81 15.11 -9.65
N THR A 197 -10.91 14.04 -8.86
CA THR A 197 -11.58 14.03 -7.56
C THR A 197 -10.59 14.15 -6.40
N THR A 198 -11.11 14.54 -5.24
CA THR A 198 -10.33 14.61 -4.00
C THR A 198 -10.21 13.22 -3.38
N PRO A 199 -9.00 12.65 -3.23
CA PRO A 199 -8.83 11.38 -2.57
C PRO A 199 -9.09 11.51 -1.07
N THR A 200 -9.54 10.43 -0.44
CA THR A 200 -9.77 10.33 1.01
C THR A 200 -8.48 9.91 1.70
N ALA A 201 -8.08 10.63 2.75
CA ALA A 201 -6.99 10.20 3.63
C ALA A 201 -7.51 9.10 4.59
N PRO A 202 -6.72 8.04 4.87
CA PRO A 202 -7.12 7.01 5.83
C PRO A 202 -7.09 7.59 7.25
N LYS A 203 -7.87 6.99 8.15
CA LYS A 203 -7.79 7.33 9.58
C LYS A 203 -6.46 6.86 10.15
N HIS A 204 -5.98 7.50 11.21
CA HIS A 204 -4.68 7.20 11.81
C HIS A 204 -4.74 7.21 13.33
N ILE A 205 -4.32 6.13 13.97
CA ILE A 205 -4.00 6.11 15.40
C ILE A 205 -2.49 6.24 15.51
N ARG A 206 -2.03 7.43 15.91
CA ARG A 206 -0.59 7.70 16.07
C ARG A 206 -0.09 7.11 17.39
N SER A 207 0.27 5.83 17.36
CA SER A 207 0.61 5.02 18.53
C SER A 207 1.63 3.96 18.15
N PHE A 208 2.51 3.56 19.07
CA PHE A 208 3.18 2.27 18.94
C PHE A 208 2.16 1.14 19.18
N PHE A 209 2.40 -0.02 18.59
CA PHE A 209 1.48 -1.14 18.67
C PHE A 209 2.04 -2.25 19.56
N ASP A 210 1.48 -2.35 20.76
CA ASP A 210 1.75 -3.43 21.71
C ASP A 210 0.50 -4.30 21.92
N ALA A 211 0.65 -5.60 21.75
CA ALA A 211 -0.45 -6.56 21.82
C ALA A 211 -1.16 -6.57 23.19
N SER A 212 -0.41 -6.56 24.30
CA SER A 212 -0.97 -6.57 25.65
C SER A 212 -1.80 -5.32 25.90
N SER A 213 -1.21 -4.15 25.65
CA SER A 213 -1.84 -2.85 25.87
C SER A 213 -3.11 -2.70 25.03
N PHE A 214 -3.07 -3.08 23.75
CA PHE A 214 -4.25 -3.01 22.88
C PHE A 214 -5.30 -4.08 23.23
N THR A 215 -4.91 -5.26 23.68
CA THR A 215 -5.85 -6.30 24.13
C THR A 215 -6.58 -5.85 25.39
N ASP A 216 -5.85 -5.37 26.41
CA ASP A 216 -6.42 -4.84 27.65
C ASP A 216 -7.33 -3.64 27.34
N PHE A 217 -6.88 -2.76 26.45
CA PHE A 217 -7.68 -1.64 25.97
C PHE A 217 -8.99 -2.13 25.38
N VAL A 218 -9.01 -3.04 24.41
CA VAL A 218 -10.23 -3.49 23.74
C VAL A 218 -11.15 -4.33 24.64
N THR A 219 -10.59 -5.05 25.62
CA THR A 219 -11.34 -6.00 26.46
C THR A 219 -11.85 -5.41 27.76
N ALA A 220 -11.38 -4.24 28.19
CA ALA A 220 -11.88 -3.59 29.40
C ALA A 220 -13.40 -3.34 29.35
N ARG A 221 -14.11 -3.65 30.45
CA ARG A 221 -15.57 -3.53 30.54
C ARG A 221 -16.03 -2.70 31.73
N ASP A 222 -15.42 -2.86 32.90
CA ASP A 222 -15.78 -2.06 34.07
C ASP A 222 -15.24 -0.64 33.98
N ALA A 223 -15.92 0.31 34.63
CA ALA A 223 -15.59 1.72 34.54
C ALA A 223 -14.16 2.03 34.99
N SER A 224 -13.63 1.30 35.98
CA SER A 224 -12.26 1.49 36.47
C SER A 224 -11.24 1.02 35.42
N ALA A 225 -11.40 -0.19 34.88
CA ALA A 225 -10.52 -0.70 33.84
C ALA A 225 -10.56 0.13 32.55
N VAL A 226 -11.75 0.59 32.14
CA VAL A 226 -11.90 1.48 30.99
C VAL A 226 -11.16 2.80 31.23
N ALA A 227 -11.32 3.42 32.41
CA ALA A 227 -10.59 4.64 32.74
C ALA A 227 -9.07 4.45 32.74
N ARG A 228 -8.57 3.35 33.35
CA ARG A 228 -7.13 3.03 33.36
C ARG A 228 -6.58 2.82 31.96
N THR A 229 -7.25 2.00 31.14
CA THR A 229 -6.78 1.69 29.78
C THR A 229 -6.87 2.89 28.85
N ASN A 230 -7.87 3.76 29.01
CA ASN A 230 -7.94 5.04 28.29
C ASN A 230 -6.77 5.95 28.64
N ALA A 231 -6.42 6.07 29.94
CA ALA A 231 -5.27 6.86 30.35
C ALA A 231 -3.95 6.33 29.77
N ILE A 232 -3.76 5.00 29.75
CA ILE A 232 -2.59 4.36 29.12
C ILE A 232 -2.54 4.68 27.63
N PHE A 233 -3.67 4.53 26.92
CA PHE A 233 -3.77 4.83 25.50
C PHE A 233 -3.45 6.29 25.19
N GLU A 234 -3.99 7.25 25.96
CA GLU A 234 -3.69 8.67 25.79
C GLU A 234 -2.22 9.02 26.05
N CYS A 235 -1.61 8.40 27.07
CA CYS A 235 -0.18 8.53 27.32
C CYS A 235 0.65 8.02 26.14
N GLU A 236 0.23 6.92 25.54
CA GLU A 236 0.88 6.34 24.36
C GLU A 236 0.75 7.25 23.12
N LEU A 237 -0.42 7.84 22.89
CA LEU A 237 -0.61 8.84 21.83
C LEU A 237 0.32 10.04 22.02
N LYS A 238 0.48 10.53 23.26
CA LYS A 238 1.40 11.63 23.58
C LYS A 238 2.85 11.22 23.30
N ARG A 239 3.26 10.03 23.72
CA ARG A 239 4.61 9.49 23.51
C ARG A 239 4.94 9.37 22.02
N ALA A 240 4.03 8.82 21.23
CA ALA A 240 4.17 8.73 19.78
C ALA A 240 4.15 10.12 19.11
N GLY A 241 3.34 11.06 19.63
CA GLY A 241 3.28 12.45 19.20
C GLY A 241 4.61 13.20 19.34
N GLN A 242 5.31 12.97 20.46
CA GLN A 242 6.59 13.59 20.80
C GLN A 242 7.79 12.94 20.11
N THR A 243 7.61 11.72 19.60
CA THR A 243 8.65 10.97 18.93
C THR A 243 9.14 11.69 17.67
N LYS A 244 10.45 12.00 17.63
CA LYS A 244 11.11 12.56 16.45
C LYS A 244 11.66 11.46 15.55
N TRP A 245 11.32 11.55 14.27
CA TRP A 245 11.75 10.61 13.24
C TRP A 245 12.81 11.27 12.37
N THR A 246 13.97 10.62 12.25
CA THR A 246 15.03 11.01 11.30
C THR A 246 14.98 10.13 10.05
N ALA A 247 15.77 10.48 9.03
CA ALA A 247 15.91 9.66 7.82
C ALA A 247 16.47 8.24 8.12
N LYS A 248 17.17 8.06 9.24
CA LYS A 248 17.78 6.79 9.67
C LYS A 248 16.97 6.01 10.71
N GLY A 249 15.95 6.61 11.32
CA GLY A 249 15.08 5.92 12.28
C GLY A 249 14.60 6.81 13.43
N LEU A 250 14.28 6.17 14.55
CA LEU A 250 13.89 6.84 15.79
C LEU A 250 15.10 7.57 16.39
N GLN A 251 14.96 8.84 16.75
CA GLN A 251 15.99 9.52 17.54
C GLN A 251 15.88 9.05 19.00
N HIS A 252 16.89 8.36 19.51
CA HIS A 252 16.95 7.98 20.93
C HIS A 252 17.37 9.20 21.79
N GLU A 253 16.83 9.32 23.00
CA GLU A 253 17.11 10.43 23.93
C GLU A 253 18.55 10.42 24.48
N ASP A 254 19.28 9.34 24.25
CA ASP A 254 20.57 9.02 24.87
C ASP A 254 21.77 9.81 24.31
N GLY A 255 21.54 10.81 23.44
CA GLY A 255 22.56 11.78 23.05
C GLY A 255 23.84 11.23 22.40
N THR A 256 23.87 9.98 21.95
CA THR A 256 25.00 9.43 21.18
C THR A 256 24.93 9.94 19.74
N THR A 257 25.48 11.12 19.55
CA THR A 257 25.74 11.75 18.26
C THR A 257 26.94 11.08 17.58
N ASP A 258 26.70 10.33 16.50
CA ASP A 258 27.66 10.33 15.40
C ASP A 258 27.48 11.69 14.70
N GLU A 259 28.38 12.62 15.00
CA GLU A 259 28.46 13.96 14.41
C GLU A 259 28.51 13.87 12.87
N ALA A 260 27.37 14.10 12.24
CA ALA A 260 27.28 14.59 10.89
C ALA A 260 25.94 15.32 10.76
N ASP A 261 26.03 16.63 10.59
CA ASP A 261 24.93 17.55 10.30
C ASP A 261 23.88 16.93 9.37
N GLU A 262 22.70 16.56 9.91
CA GLU A 262 21.54 16.21 9.11
C GLU A 262 20.36 17.06 9.59
N GLU A 263 20.10 18.12 8.81
CA GLU A 263 18.92 18.96 8.89
C GLU A 263 17.63 18.12 9.01
N PRO A 264 16.69 18.51 9.89
CA PRO A 264 15.39 17.85 9.97
C PRO A 264 14.70 17.88 8.61
N GLU A 265 14.04 16.77 8.22
CA GLU A 265 13.22 16.74 7.00
C GLU A 265 12.27 17.96 7.01
N PRO A 266 12.24 18.78 5.95
CA PRO A 266 11.45 20.00 5.93
C PRO A 266 9.98 19.63 6.11
N THR A 267 9.43 19.99 7.26
CA THR A 267 7.99 20.03 7.52
C THR A 267 7.41 21.15 6.67
N THR A 268 7.26 20.89 5.38
CA THR A 268 6.43 21.73 4.52
C THR A 268 5.01 21.66 5.08
N PRO A 269 4.42 22.79 5.53
CA PRO A 269 3.05 22.78 6.00
C PRO A 269 2.18 22.53 4.77
N CYS A 270 1.73 21.28 4.63
CA CYS A 270 0.74 20.93 3.64
C CYS A 270 -0.57 21.60 4.04
N VAL A 271 -1.08 22.39 3.10
CA VAL A 271 -2.32 23.16 3.19
C VAL A 271 -3.46 22.29 3.73
N SER A 272 -3.96 22.67 4.91
CA SER A 272 -5.21 22.28 5.58
C SER A 272 -5.95 21.05 5.02
N THR A 273 -5.58 19.86 5.50
CA THR A 273 -6.49 18.71 5.55
C THR A 273 -6.88 18.50 7.00
N GLN A 274 -8.18 18.41 7.29
CA GLN A 274 -8.70 18.04 8.61
C GLN A 274 -7.90 16.87 9.17
N SER A 275 -7.47 16.96 10.43
CA SER A 275 -6.68 15.91 11.07
C SER A 275 -7.45 14.58 10.97
N THR A 276 -6.82 13.57 10.37
CA THR A 276 -7.34 12.19 10.33
C THR A 276 -6.85 11.38 11.53
N GLU A 277 -6.11 12.02 12.45
CA GLU A 277 -5.65 11.40 13.67
C GLU A 277 -6.80 11.18 14.64
N ILE A 278 -7.00 9.94 15.07
CA ILE A 278 -7.95 9.55 16.09
C ILE A 278 -7.27 9.76 17.45
N THR A 279 -7.77 10.72 18.20
CA THR A 279 -7.27 11.04 19.54
C THR A 279 -8.24 10.65 20.65
N ASP A 280 -9.53 10.47 20.32
CA ASP A 280 -10.54 10.02 21.28
C ASP A 280 -10.40 8.51 21.55
N PRO A 281 -10.17 8.09 22.81
CA PRO A 281 -10.10 6.68 23.17
C PRO A 281 -11.40 5.93 22.86
N ARG A 282 -12.56 6.58 22.87
CA ARG A 282 -13.84 5.90 22.60
C ARG A 282 -13.94 5.51 21.13
N GLU A 283 -13.67 6.45 20.22
CA GLU A 283 -13.60 6.15 18.78
C GLU A 283 -12.54 5.08 18.47
N ALA A 284 -11.34 5.20 19.05
CA ALA A 284 -10.28 4.21 18.85
C ALA A 284 -10.71 2.80 19.30
N ARG A 285 -11.38 2.70 20.45
CA ARG A 285 -11.90 1.44 20.98
C ARG A 285 -12.96 0.83 20.07
N GLU A 286 -13.92 1.62 19.62
CA GLU A 286 -14.96 1.15 18.69
C GLU A 286 -14.36 0.61 17.39
N ILE A 287 -13.39 1.32 16.81
CA ILE A 287 -12.67 0.90 15.61
C ILE A 287 -11.94 -0.42 15.86
N LEU A 288 -11.24 -0.55 16.98
CA LEU A 288 -10.49 -1.76 17.31
C LEU A 288 -11.45 -2.92 17.57
N GLU A 289 -12.55 -2.72 18.31
CA GLU A 289 -13.58 -3.73 18.58
C GLU A 289 -14.22 -4.25 17.29
N ASN A 290 -14.51 -3.36 16.34
CA ASN A 290 -15.09 -3.72 15.04
C ASN A 290 -14.08 -4.27 14.02
N CYS A 291 -12.79 -4.32 14.37
CA CYS A 291 -11.73 -4.79 13.47
C CYS A 291 -11.95 -6.24 13.04
N LYS A 292 -11.93 -6.46 11.71
CA LYS A 292 -12.14 -7.76 11.06
C LYS A 292 -10.84 -8.40 10.59
N VAL A 293 -9.79 -7.62 10.40
CA VAL A 293 -8.49 -8.13 10.02
C VAL A 293 -7.39 -7.14 10.42
N VAL A 294 -6.31 -7.69 10.98
CA VAL A 294 -5.10 -6.92 11.31
C VAL A 294 -4.03 -7.22 10.29
N VAL A 295 -3.50 -6.20 9.63
CA VAL A 295 -2.51 -6.35 8.56
C VAL A 295 -1.23 -5.60 8.88
N GLY A 296 -0.10 -6.06 8.34
CA GLY A 296 1.17 -5.35 8.43
C GLY A 296 2.09 -5.68 7.27
N LEU A 297 2.43 -4.67 6.47
CA LEU A 297 3.37 -4.80 5.35
C LEU A 297 4.76 -4.33 5.79
N HIS A 298 5.65 -5.29 6.07
CA HIS A 298 6.96 -5.05 6.66
C HIS A 298 6.87 -4.39 8.06
N PRO A 299 6.10 -4.95 9.01
CA PRO A 299 5.79 -4.28 10.28
C PRO A 299 6.92 -4.38 11.33
N ASP A 300 8.17 -4.50 10.89
CA ASP A 300 9.38 -4.52 11.74
C ASP A 300 9.18 -5.23 13.10
N GLN A 301 9.26 -4.50 14.21
CA GLN A 301 9.14 -5.01 15.58
C GLN A 301 7.70 -5.45 15.95
N ALA A 302 6.69 -4.86 15.31
CA ALA A 302 5.27 -5.11 15.58
C ALA A 302 4.75 -6.46 15.01
N ALA A 303 5.53 -7.16 14.20
CA ALA A 303 5.11 -8.41 13.55
C ALA A 303 4.54 -9.44 14.53
N GLY A 304 5.20 -9.66 15.68
CA GLY A 304 4.71 -10.57 16.71
C GLY A 304 3.43 -10.06 17.39
N HIS A 305 3.39 -8.77 17.71
CA HIS A 305 2.26 -8.14 18.38
C HIS A 305 0.99 -8.19 17.52
N ILE A 306 1.10 -8.03 16.20
CA ILE A 306 -0.04 -8.19 15.27
C ILE A 306 -0.68 -9.57 15.44
N VAL A 307 0.15 -10.62 15.42
CA VAL A 307 -0.33 -12.00 15.55
C VAL A 307 -0.95 -12.23 16.93
N ASP A 308 -0.30 -11.77 17.99
CA ASP A 308 -0.78 -11.97 19.36
C ASP A 308 -2.11 -11.27 19.62
N PHE A 309 -2.27 -10.03 19.18
CA PHE A 309 -3.52 -9.28 19.31
C PHE A 309 -4.65 -9.89 18.46
N ALA A 310 -4.36 -10.30 17.23
CA ALA A 310 -5.38 -10.90 16.37
C ALA A 310 -5.80 -12.29 16.87
N ALA A 311 -4.84 -13.12 17.29
CA ALA A 311 -5.08 -14.45 17.82
C ALA A 311 -5.85 -14.41 19.15
N SER A 312 -5.53 -13.49 20.06
CA SER A 312 -6.26 -13.33 21.35
C SER A 312 -7.74 -12.99 21.13
N ARG A 313 -8.04 -12.31 20.02
CA ARG A 313 -9.40 -11.93 19.61
C ARG A 313 -10.07 -12.92 18.66
N GLY A 314 -9.35 -13.96 18.22
CA GLY A 314 -9.84 -14.92 17.23
C GLY A 314 -10.05 -14.35 15.83
N ILE A 315 -9.56 -13.14 15.52
CA ILE A 315 -9.75 -12.50 14.22
C ILE A 315 -8.62 -12.84 13.23
N PRO A 316 -8.88 -12.78 11.91
CA PRO A 316 -7.84 -12.96 10.90
C PRO A 316 -6.73 -11.91 10.94
N TRP A 317 -5.55 -12.29 10.43
CA TRP A 317 -4.40 -11.41 10.32
C TRP A 317 -3.53 -11.72 9.10
N CYS A 318 -2.77 -10.73 8.63
CA CYS A 318 -1.91 -10.85 7.44
C CYS A 318 -0.63 -10.04 7.59
N VAL A 319 0.53 -10.70 7.63
CA VAL A 319 1.82 -10.07 7.89
C VAL A 319 2.84 -10.43 6.81
N VAL A 320 3.56 -9.43 6.30
CA VAL A 320 4.76 -9.62 5.47
C VAL A 320 5.98 -9.27 6.33
N PRO A 321 6.64 -10.24 6.99
CA PRO A 321 7.77 -9.96 7.86
C PRO A 321 8.99 -9.45 7.07
N CYS A 322 9.87 -8.69 7.73
CA CYS A 322 11.09 -8.13 7.13
C CYS A 322 12.34 -8.30 8.00
N CYS A 323 12.25 -7.88 9.26
CA CYS A 323 13.37 -7.72 10.18
C CYS A 323 13.24 -8.64 11.41
N VAL A 324 14.35 -9.27 11.81
CA VAL A 324 14.37 -10.26 12.91
C VAL A 324 14.60 -9.59 14.26
N TYR A 325 15.47 -8.56 14.30
CA TYR A 325 15.90 -7.84 15.50
C TYR A 325 16.49 -8.70 16.61
N PHE A 326 17.15 -9.83 16.28
CA PHE A 326 17.69 -10.75 17.29
C PHE A 326 18.63 -10.08 18.31
N ASP A 327 19.42 -9.09 17.88
CA ASP A 327 20.40 -8.41 18.75
C ASP A 327 19.75 -7.41 19.73
N PHE A 328 18.44 -7.15 19.62
CA PHE A 328 17.70 -6.34 20.59
C PHE A 328 17.18 -7.22 21.73
N GLN A 329 17.33 -6.72 22.97
CA GLN A 329 17.08 -7.49 24.19
C GLN A 329 15.65 -8.09 24.22
N ASP A 330 14.64 -7.34 23.77
CA ASP A 330 13.24 -7.76 23.72
C ASP A 330 12.96 -8.92 22.74
N PHE A 331 13.79 -9.09 21.72
CA PHE A 331 13.57 -10.08 20.66
C PHE A 331 14.54 -11.27 20.71
N SER A 332 15.62 -11.15 21.47
CA SER A 332 16.56 -12.24 21.77
C SER A 332 15.87 -13.45 22.45
N GLN A 333 14.74 -13.20 23.12
CA GLN A 333 13.95 -14.21 23.84
C GLN A 333 13.01 -15.02 22.93
N ARG A 334 12.84 -14.63 21.66
CA ARG A 334 11.98 -15.37 20.72
C ARG A 334 12.55 -16.77 20.48
N LYS A 335 11.74 -17.79 20.78
CA LYS A 335 12.06 -19.20 20.56
C LYS A 335 10.96 -19.90 19.77
N LEU A 336 11.38 -20.76 18.84
CA LEU A 336 10.51 -21.74 18.20
C LEU A 336 10.03 -22.77 19.22
N LYS A 337 8.97 -23.52 18.89
CA LYS A 337 8.47 -24.66 19.69
C LYS A 337 9.53 -25.74 19.91
N SER A 338 10.49 -25.85 18.99
CA SER A 338 11.67 -26.72 19.14
C SER A 338 12.68 -26.24 20.19
N GLY A 339 12.50 -25.05 20.75
CA GLY A 339 13.44 -24.40 21.68
C GLY A 339 14.53 -23.58 20.99
N LYS A 340 14.64 -23.65 19.65
CA LYS A 340 15.63 -22.89 18.86
C LYS A 340 15.34 -21.38 18.90
N SER A 341 16.36 -20.56 19.17
CA SER A 341 16.25 -19.09 19.10
C SER A 341 16.01 -18.59 17.67
N VAL A 342 15.19 -17.54 17.55
CA VAL A 342 14.85 -16.92 16.27
C VAL A 342 15.94 -15.94 15.84
N LYS A 343 16.86 -16.37 14.97
CA LYS A 343 18.03 -15.58 14.53
C LYS A 343 18.02 -15.24 13.04
N SER A 344 17.28 -16.00 12.24
CA SER A 344 17.19 -15.79 10.79
C SER A 344 15.78 -15.38 10.37
N PHE A 345 15.67 -14.93 9.12
CA PHE A 345 14.38 -14.60 8.52
C PHE A 345 13.45 -15.81 8.41
N ASP A 346 14.00 -16.98 8.11
CA ASP A 346 13.22 -18.21 8.02
C ASP A 346 12.76 -18.66 9.41
N ASP A 347 13.61 -18.48 10.44
CA ASP A 347 13.19 -18.71 11.83
C ASP A 347 12.05 -17.75 12.22
N LEU A 348 12.10 -16.48 11.81
CA LEU A 348 11.02 -15.53 12.09
C LEU A 348 9.71 -15.95 11.41
N CYS A 349 9.78 -16.41 10.15
CA CYS A 349 8.61 -16.90 9.44
C CYS A 349 8.01 -18.14 10.14
N GLN A 350 8.87 -19.07 10.53
CA GLN A 350 8.46 -20.27 11.26
C GLN A 350 7.85 -19.92 12.62
N TRP A 351 8.45 -18.97 13.35
CA TRP A 351 7.95 -18.51 14.64
C TRP A 351 6.54 -17.90 14.54
N LEU A 352 6.28 -17.09 13.50
CA LEU A 352 4.95 -16.53 13.25
C LEU A 352 3.93 -17.62 12.87
N LEU A 353 4.33 -18.63 12.08
CA LEU A 353 3.48 -19.79 11.75
C LEU A 353 3.13 -20.61 12.98
N GLU A 354 4.05 -20.75 13.94
CA GLU A 354 3.83 -21.54 15.15
C GLU A 354 2.88 -20.89 16.16
N LYS A 355 2.67 -19.57 16.07
CA LYS A 355 1.79 -18.80 16.96
C LYS A 355 0.30 -19.07 16.74
N ASP A 356 -0.12 -19.35 15.50
CA ASP A 356 -1.54 -19.62 15.19
C ASP A 356 -1.64 -20.88 14.32
N PRO A 357 -2.33 -21.95 14.76
CA PRO A 357 -2.46 -23.19 13.99
C PRO A 357 -3.19 -23.01 12.65
N ARG A 358 -3.94 -21.91 12.47
CA ARG A 358 -4.62 -21.57 11.22
C ARG A 358 -3.69 -20.89 10.20
N ALA A 359 -2.48 -20.52 10.60
CA ALA A 359 -1.57 -19.72 9.80
C ALA A 359 -1.12 -20.47 8.54
N LYS A 360 -1.08 -19.73 7.43
CA LYS A 360 -0.61 -20.16 6.11
C LYS A 360 0.50 -19.24 5.66
N MET A 361 1.41 -19.76 4.84
CA MET A 361 2.49 -18.97 4.25
C MET A 361 2.44 -19.03 2.72
N GLU A 362 2.58 -17.88 2.08
CA GLU A 362 2.70 -17.75 0.63
C GLU A 362 3.86 -16.82 0.24
N THR A 363 4.19 -16.80 -1.06
CA THR A 363 5.21 -15.91 -1.61
C THR A 363 4.54 -14.88 -2.51
N LEU A 364 4.80 -13.60 -2.23
CA LEU A 364 4.34 -12.47 -3.03
C LEU A 364 5.33 -12.15 -4.14
N GLU A 365 4.84 -11.55 -5.21
CA GLU A 365 5.63 -10.99 -6.31
C GLU A 365 6.27 -9.65 -5.91
N LEU A 366 7.05 -9.67 -4.82
CA LEU A 366 7.79 -8.54 -4.28
C LEU A 366 9.28 -8.78 -4.38
N GLU A 367 10.06 -7.72 -4.61
CA GLU A 367 11.51 -7.78 -4.47
C GLU A 367 11.90 -7.70 -2.99
N GLY A 368 12.88 -8.51 -2.57
CA GLY A 368 13.35 -8.57 -1.19
C GLY A 368 12.55 -9.53 -0.31
N LYS A 369 12.10 -9.07 0.86
CA LYS A 369 11.33 -9.88 1.81
C LYS A 369 9.89 -9.99 1.32
N ASN A 370 9.56 -11.17 0.80
CA ASN A 370 8.36 -11.41 0.00
C ASN A 370 7.48 -12.57 0.51
N LYS A 371 7.78 -13.12 1.69
CA LYS A 371 6.89 -14.10 2.32
C LYS A 371 5.75 -13.36 2.99
N VAL A 372 4.53 -13.86 2.83
CA VAL A 372 3.33 -13.41 3.54
C VAL A 372 2.83 -14.55 4.39
N ILE A 373 2.50 -14.26 5.64
CA ILE A 373 1.97 -15.20 6.62
C ILE A 373 0.63 -14.67 7.08
N TYR A 374 -0.41 -15.50 7.02
CA TYR A 374 -1.75 -15.02 7.20
C TYR A 374 -2.71 -16.11 7.68
N THR A 375 -3.85 -15.70 8.22
CA THR A 375 -5.01 -16.55 8.50
C THR A 375 -6.20 -16.11 7.64
N LEU A 376 -7.21 -16.96 7.52
CA LEU A 376 -8.43 -16.64 6.76
C LEU A 376 -9.61 -16.42 7.72
N PRO A 377 -10.65 -15.66 7.29
CA PRO A 377 -11.92 -15.51 8.00
C PRO A 377 -12.59 -16.80 8.42
#